data_AF-A0A1X1MJB0-F1
#
_entry.id   AF-A0A1X1MJB0-F1
#
_cell.length_a   1.000
_cell.length_b   1.000
_cell.length_c   1.000
_cell.angle_alpha   90.00
_cell.angle_beta   90.00
_cell.angle_gamma   90.00
#
_symmetry.space_group_name_H-M   'P 1'
#
loop_
_entity.id
_entity.type
_entity.pdbx_description
1 polymer ?
#
loop_
_entity_poly.entity_id
_entity_poly.type
_entity_poly.pdbx_seq_one_letter_code
_entity_poly.pdbx_strand_id
1 'polypeptide(L)'
;MIVWDTGPLIAAADIDDEHHARSVALMRRTPRPLLVPYPVLTEVCFMLEREKGTRAEAAFLRSISTGQISLIPLARQDLDRMVELVEKYSDFPLGAVDASVLAIAERRHFSVVRLTKPVALLP
;
A
#
# COMPACT_ATOMS: atom_id res chain seq x y z
N MET A 1 0.59 5.78 -13.64
CA MET A 1 1.39 4.80 -12.85
C MET A 1 0.48 4.18 -11.80
N ILE A 2 0.96 3.20 -11.03
CA ILE A 2 0.16 2.47 -10.03
C ILE A 2 0.79 2.62 -8.65
N VAL A 3 -0.03 2.91 -7.63
CA VAL A 3 0.34 2.90 -6.21
C VAL A 3 -0.11 1.58 -5.58
N TRP A 4 0.77 0.96 -4.79
CA TRP A 4 0.51 -0.28 -4.08
C TRP A 4 0.14 -0.01 -2.62
N ASP A 5 -0.96 -0.61 -2.20
CA ASP A 5 -1.46 -0.63 -0.83
C ASP A 5 -0.88 -1.81 -0.03
N THR A 6 -1.11 -1.83 1.29
CA THR A 6 -0.59 -2.83 2.22
C THR A 6 -1.06 -4.25 1.88
N GLY A 7 -2.36 -4.44 1.64
CA GLY A 7 -2.95 -5.76 1.46
C GLY A 7 -2.25 -6.62 0.38
N PRO A 8 -2.15 -6.15 -0.88
CA PRO A 8 -1.47 -6.91 -1.93
C PRO A 8 0.02 -7.16 -1.67
N LEU A 9 0.70 -6.29 -0.92
CA LEU A 9 2.09 -6.47 -0.52
C LEU A 9 2.23 -7.60 0.50
N ILE A 10 1.36 -7.62 1.52
CA ILE A 10 1.31 -8.69 2.51
C ILE A 10 0.93 -10.02 1.87
N ALA A 11 -0.13 -10.06 1.06
CA ALA A 11 -0.55 -11.28 0.38
C ALA A 11 0.54 -11.84 -0.55
N ALA A 12 1.31 -10.99 -1.22
CA ALA A 12 2.43 -11.46 -2.04
C ALA A 12 3.60 -12.02 -1.21
N ALA A 13 3.77 -11.56 0.04
CA ALA A 13 4.82 -12.01 0.94
C ALA A 13 4.43 -13.28 1.74
N ASP A 14 3.13 -13.52 1.92
CA ASP A 14 2.59 -14.70 2.58
C ASP A 14 2.14 -15.76 1.56
N ILE A 15 2.83 -16.90 1.52
CA ILE A 15 2.49 -18.00 0.59
C ILE A 15 1.16 -18.67 0.91
N ASP A 16 0.70 -18.57 2.17
CA ASP A 16 -0.53 -19.19 2.64
C ASP A 16 -1.75 -18.26 2.51
N ASP A 17 -1.56 -17.01 2.07
CA ASP A 17 -2.63 -16.04 1.86
C ASP A 17 -3.48 -16.43 0.64
N GLU A 18 -4.81 -16.38 0.77
CA GLU A 18 -5.74 -16.76 -0.30
C GLU A 18 -5.58 -15.90 -1.58
N HIS A 19 -5.04 -14.69 -1.44
CA HIS A 19 -4.76 -13.76 -2.51
C HIS A 19 -3.31 -13.79 -3.00
N HIS A 20 -2.45 -14.67 -2.47
CA HIS A 20 -1.04 -14.77 -2.81
C HIS A 20 -0.80 -14.86 -4.31
N ALA A 21 -1.38 -15.87 -4.96
CA ALA A 21 -1.18 -16.13 -6.39
C ALA A 21 -1.60 -14.93 -7.26
N ARG A 22 -2.72 -14.28 -6.90
CA ARG A 22 -3.24 -13.10 -7.60
C ARG A 22 -2.32 -11.90 -7.43
N SER A 23 -1.85 -11.64 -6.21
CA SER A 23 -0.96 -10.52 -5.89
C SER A 23 0.39 -10.67 -6.58
N VAL A 24 0.99 -11.88 -6.53
CA VAL A 24 2.25 -12.18 -7.24
C VAL A 24 2.09 -12.03 -8.75
N ALA A 25 0.99 -12.54 -9.33
CA ALA A 25 0.73 -12.42 -10.77
C ALA A 25 0.61 -10.95 -11.21
N LEU A 26 -0.05 -10.11 -10.41
CA LEU A 26 -0.16 -8.68 -10.67
C LEU A 26 1.20 -8.00 -10.58
N MET A 27 1.99 -8.26 -9.53
CA MET A 27 3.34 -7.70 -9.36
C MET A 27 4.28 -8.04 -10.51
N ARG A 28 4.18 -9.26 -11.08
CA ARG A 28 4.98 -9.68 -12.23
C ARG A 28 4.63 -8.93 -13.52
N ARG A 29 3.38 -8.47 -13.64
CA ARG A 29 2.89 -7.72 -14.82
C ARG A 29 3.08 -6.22 -14.68
N THR A 30 3.27 -5.72 -13.46
CA THR A 30 3.48 -4.29 -13.20
C THR A 30 4.92 -3.88 -13.53
N PRO A 31 5.13 -2.83 -14.36
CA PRO A 31 6.45 -2.27 -14.58
C PRO A 31 7.13 -1.86 -13.26
N ARG A 32 8.42 -2.13 -13.14
CA ARG A 32 9.21 -1.73 -11.96
C ARG A 32 9.69 -0.28 -12.07
N PRO A 33 9.91 0.41 -10.94
CA PRO A 33 9.67 -0.04 -9.57
C PRO A 33 8.18 -0.05 -9.18
N LEU A 34 7.79 -0.91 -8.23
CA LEU A 34 6.48 -0.79 -7.61
C LEU A 34 6.48 0.46 -6.72
N LEU A 35 5.45 1.30 -6.81
CA LEU A 35 5.38 2.54 -6.04
C LEU A 35 4.59 2.34 -4.75
N VAL A 36 5.18 2.68 -3.61
CA VAL A 36 4.61 2.44 -2.27
C VAL A 36 4.70 3.72 -1.43
N PRO A 37 3.61 4.22 -0.83
CA PRO A 37 3.66 5.34 0.10
C PRO A 37 4.49 5.02 1.36
N TYR A 38 5.15 6.02 1.95
CA TYR A 38 5.86 5.83 3.23
C TYR A 38 4.99 5.25 4.36
N PRO A 39 3.72 5.65 4.53
CA PRO A 39 2.85 5.03 5.54
C PRO A 39 2.61 3.53 5.30
N VAL A 40 2.48 3.11 4.04
CA VAL A 40 2.33 1.69 3.67
C VAL A 40 3.60 0.89 3.99
N LEU A 41 4.79 1.47 3.80
CA LEU A 41 6.05 0.85 4.27
C LEU A 41 5.97 0.49 5.75
N THR A 42 5.59 1.46 6.59
CA THR A 42 5.51 1.25 8.04
C THR A 42 4.52 0.14 8.40
N GLU A 43 3.33 0.15 7.80
CA GLU A 43 2.31 -0.86 8.08
C GLU A 43 2.74 -2.26 7.61
N VAL A 44 3.33 -2.38 6.42
CA VAL A 44 3.82 -3.65 5.90
C VAL A 44 4.93 -4.22 6.78
N CYS A 45 5.91 -3.40 7.21
CA CYS A 45 6.96 -3.86 8.12
C CYS A 45 6.37 -4.37 9.44
N PHE A 46 5.48 -3.59 10.06
CA PHE A 46 4.82 -3.97 11.31
C PHE A 46 4.06 -5.29 11.19
N MET A 47 3.28 -5.47 10.11
CA MET A 47 2.53 -6.70 9.88
C MET A 47 3.44 -7.90 9.61
N LEU A 48 4.47 -7.75 8.77
CA LEU A 48 5.40 -8.83 8.46
C LEU A 48 6.20 -9.28 9.68
N GLU A 49 6.69 -8.34 10.49
CA GLU A 49 7.37 -8.68 11.75
C GLU A 49 6.44 -9.48 12.66
N ARG A 50 5.21 -8.98 12.86
CA ARG A 50 4.22 -9.59 13.76
C ARG A 50 3.77 -10.98 13.31
N GLU A 51 3.56 -11.18 12.01
CA GLU A 51 2.88 -12.38 11.49
C GLU A 51 3.82 -13.39 10.83
N LYS A 52 4.95 -12.94 10.29
CA LYS A 52 5.91 -13.76 9.52
C LYS A 52 7.34 -13.68 10.07
N GLY A 53 7.60 -12.82 11.06
CA GLY A 53 8.87 -12.65 11.73
C GLY A 53 9.86 -11.75 10.98
N THR A 54 10.94 -11.37 11.69
CA THR A 54 11.95 -10.41 11.24
C THR A 54 12.60 -10.75 9.89
N ARG A 55 12.68 -12.04 9.51
CA ARG A 55 13.25 -12.42 8.20
C ARG A 55 12.38 -11.96 7.04
N ALA A 56 11.05 -11.99 7.20
CA ALA A 56 10.11 -11.53 6.19
C ALA A 56 10.15 -10.01 6.05
N GLU A 57 10.16 -9.29 7.17
CA GLU A 57 10.35 -7.84 7.21
C GLU A 57 11.67 -7.42 6.52
N ALA A 58 12.79 -8.08 6.87
CA ALA A 58 14.09 -7.79 6.28
C ALA A 58 14.12 -8.07 4.76
N ALA A 59 13.37 -9.07 4.28
CA ALA A 59 13.23 -9.34 2.85
C ALA A 59 12.45 -8.22 2.14
N PHE A 60 11.39 -7.70 2.75
CA PHE A 60 10.66 -6.55 2.24
C PHE A 60 11.53 -5.29 2.18
N LEU A 61 12.26 -4.97 3.25
CA LEU A 61 13.21 -3.85 3.26
C LEU A 61 14.30 -3.98 2.19
N ARG A 62 14.76 -5.21 1.93
CA ARG A 62 15.72 -5.48 0.85
C ARG A 62 15.15 -5.22 -0.54
N SER A 63 13.85 -5.46 -0.76
CA SER A 63 13.20 -5.09 -2.02
C SER A 63 13.21 -3.57 -2.25
N ILE A 64 13.14 -2.77 -1.19
CA ILE A 64 13.25 -1.31 -1.29
C ILE A 64 14.69 -0.90 -1.57
N SER A 65 15.65 -1.42 -0.80
CA SER A 65 17.06 -1.03 -0.95
C SER A 65 17.67 -1.46 -2.29
N THR A 66 17.13 -2.50 -2.93
CA THR A 66 17.54 -2.96 -4.26
C THR A 66 16.76 -2.31 -5.41
N GLY A 67 15.87 -1.35 -5.13
CA GLY A 67 15.11 -0.60 -6.14
C GLY A 67 13.95 -1.38 -6.78
N GLN A 68 13.60 -2.54 -6.24
CA GLN A 68 12.41 -3.29 -6.69
C GLN A 68 11.11 -2.57 -6.31
N ILE A 69 11.14 -1.84 -5.19
CA ILE A 69 10.09 -0.97 -4.68
C ILE A 69 10.68 0.44 -4.52
N SER A 70 9.91 1.46 -4.90
CA SER A 70 10.26 2.87 -4.70
C SER A 70 9.23 3.54 -3.80
N LEU A 71 9.72 4.28 -2.80
CA LEU A 71 8.87 4.94 -1.82
C LEU A 71 8.40 6.32 -2.32
N ILE A 72 7.11 6.61 -2.17
CA ILE A 72 6.52 7.92 -2.45
C ILE A 72 6.37 8.70 -1.14
N PRO A 73 7.09 9.83 -0.95
CA PRO A 73 6.90 10.69 0.21
C PRO A 73 5.58 11.47 0.11
N LEU A 74 5.00 11.74 1.27
CA LEU A 74 3.87 12.66 1.39
C LEU A 74 4.34 14.09 1.17
N ALA A 75 3.55 14.85 0.41
CA ALA A 75 3.61 16.30 0.38
C ALA A 75 2.64 16.89 1.41
N ARG A 76 2.81 18.18 1.74
CA ARG A 76 1.91 18.88 2.67
C ARG A 76 0.44 18.79 2.24
N GLN A 77 0.16 19.01 0.95
CA GLN A 77 -1.20 18.89 0.40
C GLN A 77 -1.79 17.48 0.51
N ASP A 78 -0.98 16.43 0.62
CA ASP A 78 -1.50 15.08 0.86
C ASP A 78 -2.03 14.97 2.30
N LEU A 79 -1.36 15.59 3.27
CA LEU A 79 -1.81 15.61 4.66
C LEU A 79 -3.12 16.37 4.81
N ASP A 80 -3.24 17.54 4.17
CA ASP A 80 -4.49 18.31 4.17
C ASP A 80 -5.63 17.46 3.60
N ARG A 81 -5.37 16.77 2.47
CA ARG A 81 -6.35 15.87 1.87
C ARG A 81 -6.66 14.63 2.73
N MET A 82 -5.67 14.08 3.42
CA MET A 82 -5.86 12.97 4.34
C MET A 82 -6.79 13.35 5.50
N VAL A 83 -6.67 14.56 6.04
CA VAL A 83 -7.59 15.08 7.07
C VAL A 83 -9.02 15.10 6.55
N GLU A 84 -9.25 15.70 5.37
CA GLU A 84 -10.57 15.75 4.75
C GLU A 84 -11.16 14.35 4.53
N LEU A 85 -10.34 13.39 4.07
CA LEU A 85 -10.80 12.02 3.82
C LEU A 85 -11.18 11.31 5.13
N VAL A 86 -10.35 11.44 6.17
CA VAL A 86 -10.61 10.80 7.48
C VAL A 86 -11.87 11.39 8.12
N GLU A 87 -12.07 12.70 8.04
CA GLU A 87 -13.29 13.36 8.54
C GLU A 87 -14.52 12.97 7.71
N LYS A 88 -14.40 12.96 6.38
CA LYS A 88 -15.50 12.60 5.46
C LYS A 88 -16.00 11.18 5.69
N TYR A 89 -15.11 10.24 6.01
CA TYR A 89 -15.47 8.86 6.32
C TYR A 89 -15.45 8.59 7.82
N SER A 90 -15.85 9.52 8.69
CA SER A 90 -15.81 9.31 10.14
C SER A 90 -16.55 8.03 10.62
N ASP A 91 -17.61 7.65 9.90
CA ASP A 91 -18.41 6.45 10.20
C ASP A 91 -17.79 5.14 9.65
N PHE A 92 -16.71 5.24 8.88
CA PHE A 92 -15.92 4.12 8.37
C PHE A 92 -14.45 4.42 8.64
N PRO A 93 -13.82 3.82 9.67
CA PRO A 93 -12.49 4.20 10.12
C PRO A 93 -11.43 3.92 9.04
N LEU A 94 -11.28 4.87 8.10
CA LEU A 94 -10.42 4.74 6.92
C LEU A 94 -8.97 4.58 7.36
N GLY A 95 -8.57 5.34 8.40
CA GLY A 95 -7.20 5.33 8.90
C GLY A 95 -6.23 6.09 8.00
N ALA A 96 -5.06 6.40 8.57
CA ALA A 96 -4.08 7.25 7.93
C ALA A 96 -3.39 6.58 6.72
N VAL A 97 -3.23 5.26 6.73
CA VAL A 97 -2.56 4.54 5.64
C VAL A 97 -3.41 4.58 4.36
N ASP A 98 -4.67 4.14 4.43
CA ASP A 98 -5.60 4.20 3.30
C ASP A 98 -5.80 5.65 2.81
N ALA A 99 -5.97 6.61 3.73
CA ALA A 99 -6.08 8.01 3.37
C ALA A 99 -4.85 8.52 2.61
N SER A 100 -3.64 8.07 3.00
CA SER A 100 -2.40 8.45 2.33
C SER A 100 -2.29 7.89 0.91
N VAL A 101 -2.75 6.65 0.70
CA VAL A 101 -2.81 6.00 -0.62
C VAL A 101 -3.75 6.78 -1.54
N LEU A 102 -4.94 7.12 -1.05
CA LEU A 102 -5.93 7.89 -1.80
C LEU A 102 -5.43 9.30 -2.13
N ALA A 103 -4.89 10.04 -1.16
CA ALA A 103 -4.39 11.40 -1.39
C ALA A 103 -3.27 11.44 -2.44
N ILE A 104 -2.31 10.50 -2.38
CA ILE A 104 -1.24 10.39 -3.38
C ILE A 104 -1.83 10.02 -4.75
N ALA A 105 -2.75 9.07 -4.80
CA ALA A 105 -3.37 8.63 -6.04
C ALA A 105 -4.13 9.76 -6.74
N GLU A 106 -4.92 10.53 -5.98
CA GLU A 106 -5.64 11.71 -6.46
C GLU A 106 -4.66 12.76 -6.99
N ARG A 107 -3.66 13.16 -6.19
CA ARG A 107 -2.67 14.20 -6.57
C ARG A 107 -1.87 13.84 -7.81
N ARG A 108 -1.52 12.56 -7.98
CA ARG A 108 -0.64 12.10 -9.08
C ARG A 108 -1.42 11.52 -10.26
N HIS A 109 -2.74 11.43 -10.17
CA HIS A 109 -3.60 10.72 -11.12
C HIS A 109 -3.12 9.27 -11.35
N PHE A 110 -2.79 8.57 -10.26
CA PHE A 110 -2.35 7.18 -10.29
C PHE A 110 -3.50 6.24 -9.96
N SER A 111 -3.49 5.05 -10.55
CA SER A 111 -4.40 3.98 -10.16
C SER A 111 -3.89 3.31 -8.87
N VAL A 112 -4.80 2.76 -8.07
CA VAL A 112 -4.46 2.06 -6.82
C VAL A 112 -4.63 0.56 -6.98
N VAL A 113 -3.67 -0.21 -6.47
CA VAL A 113 -3.77 -1.67 -6.30
C VAL A 113 -4.00 -1.98 -4.83
N ARG A 114 -5.20 -2.48 -4.52
CA ARG A 114 -5.64 -2.90 -3.18
C ARG A 114 -6.34 -4.26 -3.25
N LEU A 115 -6.34 -5.01 -2.16
CA LEU A 115 -7.24 -6.17 -2.02
C LEU A 115 -8.62 -5.62 -1.67
N THR A 116 -9.62 -5.90 -2.50
CA THR A 116 -10.98 -5.43 -2.24
C THR A 116 -11.56 -6.14 -1.03
N LYS A 117 -11.67 -5.44 0.11
CA LYS A 117 -12.97 -5.40 0.82
C LYS A 117 -13.86 -4.42 0.05
N PRO A 118 -15.18 -4.61 -0.05
CA PRO A 118 -16.04 -3.77 -0.87
C PRO A 118 -16.04 -2.34 -0.30
N VAL A 119 -15.13 -1.51 -0.78
CA VAL A 119 -15.25 -0.07 -0.75
C VAL A 119 -15.59 0.29 -2.18
N ALA A 120 -16.86 0.60 -2.40
CA ALA A 120 -17.32 1.16 -3.66
C ALA A 120 -16.35 2.30 -4.02
N LEU A 121 -15.76 2.20 -5.21
CA LEU A 121 -15.02 3.29 -5.81
C LEU A 121 -15.94 4.51 -5.77
N LEU A 122 -15.60 5.47 -4.92
CA LEU A 122 -16.33 6.73 -4.90
C LEU A 122 -16.01 7.49 -6.21
N PRO A 123 -17.00 8.20 -6.77
CA PRO A 123 -16.85 8.97 -8.00
C PRO A 123 -15.76 10.04 -7.89
#